data_AF-A0A962IMU4-F1
#
_entry.id   AF-A0A962IMU4-F1
#
_cell.length_a   1.000
_cell.length_b   1.000
_cell.length_c   1.000
_cell.angle_alpha   90.00
_cell.angle_beta   90.00
_cell.angle_gamma   90.00
#
_symmetry.space_group_name_H-M   'P 1'
#
loop_
_entity.id
_entity.type
_entity.pdbx_description
1 polymer ?
#
loop_
_entity_poly.entity_id
_entity_poly.type
_entity_poly.pdbx_seq_one_letter_code
_entity_poly.pdbx_strand_id
1 'polypeptide(L)' 'MGNNESGLNYAQYFGVDRGQLDFSASYTMEWLPSQPQITLNVINITDEPLENYLAFRNVPGETYDPGRTILLGVRGSF' A
#
# COMPACT_ATOMS: atom_id res chain seq x y z
N MET A 1 -10.32 27.85 11.86
CA MET A 1 -8.90 27.48 11.93
C MET A 1 -8.58 26.83 10.60
N GLY A 2 -8.06 27.61 9.65
CA GLY A 2 -7.88 27.17 8.26
C GLY A 2 -6.54 26.46 8.09
N ASN A 3 -6.56 25.36 7.35
CA ASN A 3 -5.36 24.66 6.92
C ASN A 3 -4.61 25.62 5.96
N ASN A 4 -3.44 26.10 6.39
CA ASN A 4 -2.59 27.02 5.64
C ASN A 4 -1.28 26.30 5.29
N GLU A 5 -1.36 25.31 4.40
CA GLU A 5 -0.17 24.67 3.85
C GLU A 5 0.63 25.71 3.04
N SER A 6 1.93 25.84 3.32
CA SER A 6 2.86 26.74 2.59
C SER A 6 2.47 28.23 2.57
N GLY A 7 1.72 28.73 3.57
CA GLY A 7 1.37 30.15 3.66
C GLY A 7 0.22 30.60 2.73
N LEU A 8 -0.42 29.66 2.03
CA LEU A 8 -1.58 29.91 1.19
C LEU A 8 -2.88 29.75 2.02
N ASN A 9 -3.79 30.70 1.92
CA ASN A 9 -5.11 30.59 2.57
C ASN A 9 -5.93 29.48 1.88
N TYR A 10 -6.51 28.58 2.67
CA TYR A 10 -7.29 27.41 2.21
C TYR A 10 -6.50 26.36 1.43
N ALA A 11 -5.17 26.38 1.52
CA ALA A 11 -4.34 25.34 0.94
C ALA A 11 -4.38 24.09 1.83
N GLN A 12 -5.10 23.07 1.35
CA GLN A 12 -5.21 21.76 1.98
C GLN A 12 -4.91 20.68 0.93
N TYR A 13 -4.17 19.65 1.32
CA TYR A 13 -3.96 18.48 0.47
C TYR A 13 -5.16 17.54 0.54
N PHE A 14 -5.53 17.02 -0.62
CA PHE A 14 -6.56 16.00 -0.80
C PHE A 14 -5.96 14.83 -1.56
N GLY A 15 -6.25 13.61 -1.11
CA GLY A 15 -5.85 12.40 -1.83
C GLY A 15 -6.63 12.24 -3.13
N VAL A 16 -6.01 11.61 -4.12
CA VAL A 16 -6.68 11.13 -5.33
C VAL A 16 -7.30 9.76 -5.04
N ASP A 17 -8.53 9.54 -5.52
CA ASP A 17 -9.17 8.22 -5.45
C ASP A 17 -8.32 7.18 -6.19
N ARG A 18 -8.01 6.08 -5.52
CA ARG A 18 -7.24 4.97 -6.09
C ARG A 18 -7.75 3.61 -5.59
N GLY A 19 -7.57 2.57 -6.39
CA GLY A 19 -7.96 1.20 -6.12
C GLY A 19 -6.76 0.26 -6.01
N GLN A 20 -6.41 -0.13 -4.79
CA GLN A 20 -5.34 -1.09 -4.57
C GLN A 20 -5.88 -2.52 -4.48
N LEU A 21 -5.32 -3.43 -5.28
CA LEU A 21 -5.57 -4.86 -5.17
C LEU A 21 -4.40 -5.56 -4.47
N ASP A 22 -4.71 -6.24 -3.36
CA ASP A 22 -3.75 -7.04 -2.61
C ASP A 22 -4.15 -8.52 -2.65
N PHE A 23 -3.15 -9.40 -2.67
CA PHE A 23 -3.31 -10.85 -2.65
C PHE A 23 -2.53 -11.46 -1.49
N SER A 24 -3.15 -12.43 -0.81
CA SER A 24 -2.50 -13.22 0.24
C SER A 24 -2.87 -14.69 0.07
N ALA A 25 -1.85 -15.54 0.14
CA ALA A 25 -1.99 -16.99 0.16
C ALA A 25 -1.06 -17.61 1.19
N SER A 26 -1.52 -18.70 1.80
CA SER A 26 -0.74 -19.50 2.73
C SER A 26 -0.99 -20.98 2.49
N TYR A 27 0.03 -21.80 2.74
CA TYR A 27 -0.07 -23.24 2.63
C TYR A 27 0.68 -23.91 3.78
N THR A 28 -0.02 -24.76 4.52
CA THR A 28 0.54 -25.56 5.60
C THR A 28 0.82 -26.97 5.10
N MET A 29 2.04 -27.47 5.33
CA MET A 29 2.43 -28.83 4.99
C MET A 29 2.03 -29.78 6.13
N GLU A 30 0.73 -30.10 6.22
CA GLU A 30 0.16 -30.94 7.29
C GLU A 30 0.76 -32.36 7.34
N TRP A 31 1.37 -32.81 6.25
CA TRP A 31 2.02 -34.12 6.12
C TRP A 31 3.41 -34.20 6.77
N LEU A 32 3.95 -33.08 7.27
CA LEU A 32 5.23 -33.04 7.99
C LEU A 32 5.00 -32.91 9.50
N PRO A 33 5.81 -33.57 10.36
CA PRO A 33 5.67 -33.48 11.82
C PRO A 33 5.71 -32.05 12.37
N SER A 34 6.56 -31.19 11.82
CA SER A 34 6.70 -29.78 12.21
C SER A 34 5.66 -28.86 11.56
N GLN A 35 4.82 -29.39 10.66
CA GLN A 35 3.76 -28.68 9.93
C GLN A 35 4.16 -27.26 9.48
N PRO A 36 5.28 -27.12 8.73
CA PRO A 36 5.74 -25.81 8.31
C PRO A 36 4.72 -25.16 7.38
N GLN A 37 4.65 -23.83 7.44
CA GLN A 37 3.77 -23.01 6.62
C GLN A 37 4.59 -22.06 5.76
N ILE A 38 4.22 -21.98 4.48
CA ILE A 38 4.70 -20.94 3.56
C ILE A 38 3.61 -19.91 3.35
N THR A 39 4.01 -18.66 3.17
CA THR A 39 3.08 -17.55 2.87
C THR A 39 3.62 -16.72 1.71
N LEU A 40 2.70 -16.26 0.86
CA LEU A 40 2.94 -15.32 -0.23
C LEU A 40 1.97 -14.15 -0.06
N ASN A 41 2.50 -12.95 0.06
CA ASN A 41 1.71 -11.72 0.03
C ASN A 41 2.19 -10.86 -1.14
N VAL A 42 1.26 -10.38 -1.95
CA VAL A 42 1.53 -9.41 -3.02
C VAL A 42 0.68 -8.19 -2.74
N ILE A 43 1.34 -7.06 -2.50
CA ILE A 43 0.73 -5.79 -2.17
C ILE A 43 0.82 -4.89 -3.40
N ASN A 44 -0.26 -4.18 -3.69
CA ASN A 44 -0.39 -3.27 -4.83
C ASN A 44 -0.14 -4.00 -6.16
N ILE A 45 -0.92 -5.05 -6.43
CA ILE A 45 -0.85 -5.78 -7.70
C ILE A 45 -1.10 -4.83 -8.88
N THR A 46 -1.99 -3.85 -8.72
CA THR A 46 -2.32 -2.87 -9.76
C THR A 46 -1.22 -1.84 -10.00
N ASP A 47 -0.18 -1.79 -9.15
CA ASP A 47 0.96 -0.88 -9.28
C ASP A 47 0.52 0.60 -9.30
N GLU A 48 -0.48 0.93 -8.48
CA GLU A 48 -1.05 2.28 -8.44
C GLU A 48 -0.22 3.22 -7.55
N PRO A 49 0.10 4.43 -8.03
CA PRO A 49 0.80 5.42 -7.22
C PRO A 49 -0.11 6.07 -6.17
N LEU A 50 0.50 6.62 -5.14
CA LEU A 50 -0.15 7.47 -4.15
C LEU A 50 -0.02 8.92 -4.56
N GLU A 51 -1.13 9.56 -4.92
CA GLU A 51 -1.13 10.95 -5.37
C GLU A 51 -2.02 11.83 -4.48
N ASN A 52 -1.63 13.10 -4.38
CA ASN A 52 -2.46 14.13 -3.77
C ASN A 52 -2.47 15.42 -4.62
N TYR A 53 -3.41 16.31 -4.33
CA TYR A 53 -3.56 17.62 -4.96
C TYR A 53 -3.83 18.70 -3.91
N LEU A 54 -3.45 19.95 -4.21
CA LEU A 54 -3.59 21.08 -3.30
C LEU A 54 -4.81 21.93 -3.64
N ALA A 55 -5.82 21.95 -2.76
CA ALA A 55 -7.08 22.70 -2.88
C ALA A 55 -7.95 22.36 -4.11
N PHE A 56 -7.37 22.26 -5.31
CA PHE A 56 -8.02 21.98 -6.57
C PHE A 56 -7.28 20.86 -7.31
N ARG A 57 -8.02 20.00 -8.00
CA ARG A 57 -7.49 18.77 -8.64
C ARG A 57 -6.48 19.03 -9.76
N ASN A 58 -6.45 20.24 -10.33
CA ASN A 58 -5.51 20.66 -11.35
C ASN A 58 -4.19 21.20 -10.77
N VAL A 59 -4.05 21.31 -9.46
CA VAL A 59 -2.83 21.71 -8.77
C VAL A 59 -2.23 20.44 -8.15
N PRO A 60 -1.32 19.75 -8.86
CA PRO A 60 -0.70 18.53 -8.34
C PRO A 60 0.09 18.85 -7.07
N GLY A 61 0.01 17.96 -6.09
CA GLY A 61 0.87 17.99 -4.92
C GLY A 61 2.01 16.99 -5.09
N GLU A 62 2.10 16.05 -4.15
CA GLU A 62 3.10 14.98 -4.13
C GLU A 62 2.56 13.69 -4.74
N THR A 63 3.46 12.99 -5.43
CA THR A 63 3.26 11.62 -5.91
C THR A 63 4.32 10.73 -5.25
N TYR A 64 3.86 9.67 -4.59
CA TYR A 64 4.72 8.61 -4.06
C TYR A 64 4.38 7.30 -4.75
N ASP A 65 5.37 6.70 -5.39
CA ASP A 65 5.22 5.42 -6.08
C ASP A 65 5.90 4.30 -5.27
N PRO A 66 5.15 3.55 -4.44
CA PRO A 66 5.69 2.41 -3.71
C PRO A 66 5.93 1.19 -4.61
N GLY A 67 5.37 1.19 -5.82
CA GLY A 67 5.28 0.04 -6.70
C GLY A 67 4.59 -1.17 -6.08
N ARG A 68 4.74 -2.32 -6.74
CA ARG A 68 4.33 -3.64 -6.25
C ARG A 68 5.34 -4.23 -5.28
N THR A 69 4.86 -4.71 -4.13
CA THR A 69 5.70 -5.43 -3.14
C THR A 69 5.34 -6.91 -3.07
N ILE A 70 6.36 -7.78 -3.05
CA ILE A 70 6.19 -9.24 -2.92
C ILE A 70 6.90 -9.70 -1.64
N LEU A 71 6.16 -10.38 -0.75
CA LEU A 71 6.68 -10.93 0.50
C LEU A 71 6.51 -12.44 0.53
N LEU A 72 7.61 -13.15 0.82
CA LEU A 72 7.64 -14.58 1.05
C LEU A 72 7.95 -14.86 2.51
N GLY A 73 7.10 -15.64 3.17
CA GLY A 73 7.27 -16.04 4.56
C GLY A 73 7.41 -17.55 4.69
N VAL A 74 8.22 -17.98 5.66
CA VAL A 74 8.34 -19.37 6.09
C VAL A 74 8.19 -19.40 7.61
N ARG A 75 7.30 -20.24 8.11
CA ARG A 75 7.07 -20.48 9.54
C ARG A 75 7.23 -21.95 9.83
N GLY A 76 8.01 -22.30 10.86
CA GLY A 76 8.14 -23.67 11.34
C GLY A 76 8.46 -23.70 12.83
N SER A 77 8.19 -24.84 13.45
CA SER A 77 8.61 -25.19 14.82
C SER A 77 9.55 -26.38 14.78
N PHE A 78 10.43 -26.49 15.78
CA PHE A 78 11.43 -27.55 15.92
C PHE A 78 11.21 -28.36 17.19
#